data_AF-A0A1A7WRB9-F1
#
_entry.id   AF-A0A1A7WRB9-F1
#
_cell.length_a   1.000
_cell.length_b   1.000
_cell.length_c   1.000
_cell.angle_alpha   90.00
_cell.angle_beta   90.00
_cell.angle_gamma   90.00
#
_symmetry.space_group_name_H-M   'P 1'
#
loop_
_entity.id
_entity.type
_entity.pdbx_description
1 polymer ?
#
loop_
_entity_poly.entity_id
_entity_poly.type
_entity_poly.pdbx_seq_one_letter_code
_entity_poly.pdbx_strand_id
1 'polypeptide(L)'
;FYDGCVAVYNLKKKSLEPVCKGTPKTSLLTNPVWQVRWQNDDIDNNHNFFSVSADSRVVSWTLIKHELISTETIRLSVNGSLSNVPDDDQLVNI
;
A
#
# COMPACT_ATOMS: atom_id res chain seq x y z
N PHE A 1 -6.25 3.48 6.71
CA PHE A 1 -5.56 3.14 7.96
C PHE A 1 -4.11 3.58 7.85
N TYR A 2 -3.38 3.73 8.95
CA TYR A 2 -1.97 4.15 8.96
C TYR A 2 -0.99 2.99 9.28
N ASP A 3 -1.50 1.77 9.35
CA ASP A 3 -0.80 0.55 9.78
C ASP A 3 -0.57 -0.45 8.62
N GLY A 4 -0.73 0.00 7.37
CA GLY A 4 -0.65 -0.87 6.19
C GLY A 4 -1.94 -1.59 5.82
N CYS A 5 -3.00 -1.47 6.63
CA CYS A 5 -4.30 -2.05 6.27
C CYS A 5 -4.97 -1.30 5.11
N VAL A 6 -5.55 -2.07 4.18
CA VAL A 6 -6.47 -1.59 3.14
C VAL A 6 -7.87 -2.14 3.39
N ALA A 7 -8.91 -1.46 2.92
CA ALA A 7 -10.28 -1.96 3.03
C ALA A 7 -11.11 -1.57 1.81
N VAL A 8 -12.04 -2.44 1.43
CA VAL A 8 -12.98 -2.19 0.33
C VAL A 8 -14.37 -2.00 0.91
N TYR A 9 -15.03 -0.93 0.49
CA TYR A 9 -16.39 -0.58 0.91
C TYR A 9 -17.36 -0.73 -0.26
N ASN A 10 -18.52 -1.33 0.01
CA ASN A 10 -19.60 -1.37 -0.96
C ASN A 10 -20.56 -0.20 -0.72
N LEU A 11 -20.49 0.80 -1.60
CA LEU A 11 -21.28 2.03 -1.50
C LEU A 11 -22.79 1.80 -1.67
N LYS A 12 -23.23 0.65 -2.18
CA LYS A 12 -24.66 0.29 -2.25
C LYS A 12 -25.22 -0.15 -0.90
N LYS A 13 -24.37 -0.57 0.04
CA LYS A 13 -24.78 -0.94 1.40
C LYS A 13 -24.75 0.29 2.30
N LYS A 14 -25.82 0.51 3.07
CA LYS A 14 -25.86 1.52 4.14
C LYS A 14 -25.13 1.01 5.39
N SER A 15 -23.85 0.70 5.26
CA SER A 15 -23.00 0.21 6.34
C SER A 15 -21.69 0.96 6.36
N LEU A 16 -21.18 1.26 7.55
CA LEU A 16 -19.83 1.79 7.76
C LEU A 16 -18.78 0.68 7.87
N GLU A 17 -19.21 -0.58 7.85
CA GLU A 17 -18.31 -1.73 7.88
C GLU A 17 -17.77 -2.06 6.48
N PRO A 18 -16.47 -2.36 6.35
CA PRO A 18 -15.89 -2.77 5.09
C PRO A 18 -16.41 -4.16 4.68
N VAL A 19 -16.49 -4.41 3.37
CA VAL A 19 -16.80 -5.76 2.84
C VAL A 19 -15.63 -6.69 3.08
N CYS A 20 -14.41 -6.16 2.96
CA CYS A 20 -13.18 -6.86 3.25
C CYS A 20 -12.13 -5.88 3.75
N LYS A 21 -11.26 -6.36 4.63
CA LYS A 21 -10.15 -5.60 5.21
C LYS A 21 -8.88 -6.44 5.14
N GLY A 22 -7.84 -5.91 4.53
CA GLY A 22 -6.48 -6.43 4.66
C GLY A 22 -6.01 -6.18 6.08
N THR A 23 -5.65 -7.24 6.78
CA THR A 23 -5.07 -7.18 8.14
C THR A 23 -3.56 -7.36 8.05
N PRO A 24 -2.76 -7.02 9.07
CA PRO A 24 -1.31 -7.28 9.06
C PRO A 24 -0.91 -8.74 8.82
N LYS A 25 -1.83 -9.69 9.03
CA LYS A 25 -1.63 -11.11 8.72
C LYS A 25 -1.83 -11.43 7.22
N THR A 26 -2.67 -10.65 6.54
CA THR A 26 -3.03 -10.82 5.13
C THR A 26 -2.43 -9.74 4.23
N SER A 27 -1.83 -8.69 4.81
CA SER A 27 -1.14 -7.58 4.15
C SER A 27 0.37 -7.75 4.30
N LEU A 28 1.09 -7.65 3.18
CA LEU A 28 2.55 -7.57 3.17
C LEU A 28 3.09 -6.18 3.59
N LEU A 29 2.18 -5.28 3.97
CA LEU A 29 2.42 -3.89 4.30
C LEU A 29 2.27 -3.69 5.80
N THR A 30 3.28 -3.09 6.41
CA THR A 30 3.30 -2.68 7.83
C THR A 30 3.41 -1.16 7.99
N ASN A 31 3.52 -0.45 6.88
CA ASN A 31 3.70 1.00 6.81
C ASN A 31 2.51 1.65 6.11
N PRO A 32 2.29 2.98 6.28
CA PRO A 32 1.16 3.67 5.68
C PRO A 32 1.04 3.44 4.17
N VAL A 33 -0.19 3.23 3.70
CA VAL A 33 -0.52 3.16 2.28
C VAL A 33 -0.87 4.57 1.81
N TRP A 34 -0.08 5.09 0.88
CA TRP A 34 -0.24 6.45 0.37
C TRP A 34 -1.19 6.54 -0.80
N GLN A 35 -1.28 5.48 -1.59
CA GLN A 35 -2.14 5.46 -2.77
C GLN A 35 -2.66 4.06 -3.05
N VAL A 36 -3.90 4.01 -3.53
CA VAL A 36 -4.52 2.81 -4.10
C VAL A 36 -5.09 3.14 -5.47
N ARG A 37 -5.13 2.14 -6.37
CA ARG A 37 -5.74 2.29 -7.70
C ARG A 37 -6.36 0.99 -8.17
N TRP A 38 -7.62 1.06 -8.57
CA TRP A 38 -8.31 -0.05 -9.25
C TRP A 38 -7.68 -0.35 -10.60
N GLN A 39 -7.59 -1.64 -10.92
CA GLN A 39 -7.26 -2.13 -12.25
C GLN A 39 -8.48 -2.84 -12.85
N ASN A 40 -8.36 -3.31 -14.10
CA ASN A 40 -9.39 -4.14 -14.70
C ASN A 40 -9.56 -5.44 -13.93
N ASP A 41 -10.76 -6.01 -14.01
CA ASP A 41 -11.03 -7.32 -13.43
C ASP A 41 -10.17 -8.39 -14.13
N ASP A 42 -9.83 -9.45 -13.39
CA ASP A 42 -9.06 -10.56 -13.95
C ASP A 42 -9.93 -11.51 -14.81
N ILE A 43 -9.33 -12.59 -15.30
CA ILE A 43 -10.02 -13.57 -16.15
C ILE A 43 -11.19 -14.27 -15.43
N ASP A 44 -11.18 -14.26 -14.10
CA ASP A 44 -12.21 -14.85 -13.24
C ASP A 44 -13.25 -13.78 -12.79
N ASN A 45 -13.18 -12.57 -13.35
CA ASN A 45 -13.97 -11.39 -12.96
C ASN A 45 -13.82 -10.98 -11.48
N ASN A 46 -12.67 -11.28 -10.86
CA ASN A 46 -12.39 -10.72 -9.54
C ASN A 46 -11.98 -9.26 -9.68
N HIS A 47 -12.39 -8.43 -8.72
CA HIS A 47 -11.94 -7.05 -8.65
C HIS A 47 -10.51 -7.00 -8.13
N ASN A 48 -9.68 -6.22 -8.81
CA ASN A 48 -8.28 -6.09 -8.46
C ASN A 48 -7.85 -4.63 -8.30
N PHE A 49 -6.90 -4.38 -7.41
CA PHE A 49 -6.29 -3.06 -7.24
C PHE A 49 -4.84 -3.15 -6.79
N PHE A 50 -4.09 -2.07 -6.95
CA PHE A 50 -2.74 -1.93 -6.42
C PHE A 50 -2.69 -0.93 -5.28
N SER A 51 -1.73 -1.11 -4.38
CA SER A 51 -1.38 -0.14 -3.34
C SER A 51 0.11 0.17 -3.36
N VAL A 52 0.46 1.42 -3.01
CA VAL A 52 1.84 1.86 -2.77
C VAL A 52 2.01 2.28 -1.32
N SER A 53 3.01 1.73 -0.65
CA SER A 53 3.31 1.98 0.75
C SER A 53 4.57 2.81 0.96
N ALA A 54 4.71 3.40 2.15
CA ALA A 54 5.87 4.20 2.54
C ALA A 54 7.18 3.39 2.59
N ASP A 55 7.11 2.07 2.79
CA ASP A 55 8.26 1.16 2.82
C ASP A 55 8.65 0.64 1.44
N SER A 56 8.34 1.41 0.41
CA SER A 56 8.78 1.16 -0.97
C SER A 56 8.17 -0.10 -1.62
N ARG A 57 7.04 -0.60 -1.13
CA ARG A 57 6.38 -1.77 -1.71
C ARG A 57 5.19 -1.37 -2.59
N VAL A 58 5.05 -2.08 -3.70
CA VAL A 58 3.84 -2.11 -4.52
C VAL A 58 3.23 -3.50 -4.39
N VAL A 59 1.99 -3.54 -3.92
CA VAL A 59 1.26 -4.78 -3.63
C VAL A 59 0.01 -4.82 -4.51
N SER A 60 -0.19 -5.94 -5.20
CA SER A 60 -1.43 -6.27 -5.87
C SER A 60 -2.41 -6.90 -4.88
N TRP A 61 -3.67 -6.55 -5.01
CA TRP A 61 -4.77 -7.04 -4.20
C TRP A 61 -5.85 -7.61 -5.10
N THR A 62 -6.24 -8.85 -4.82
CA THR A 62 -7.36 -9.52 -5.49
C THR A 62 -8.47 -9.75 -4.47
N LEU A 63 -9.66 -9.24 -4.78
CA LEU A 63 -10.86 -9.48 -3.99
C LEU A 63 -11.53 -10.77 -4.45
N ILE A 64 -11.37 -11.84 -3.67
CA ILE A 64 -12.00 -13.13 -3.94
C ILE A 64 -13.10 -13.34 -2.91
N LYS A 65 -14.36 -13.30 -3.36
CA LYS A 65 -15.55 -13.38 -2.49
C LYS A 65 -15.54 -12.30 -1.39
N HIS A 66 -15.10 -12.65 -0.17
CA HIS A 66 -15.01 -11.75 0.99
C HIS A 66 -13.60 -11.65 1.56
N GLU A 67 -12.60 -12.15 0.82
CA GLU A 67 -11.20 -12.14 1.24
C GLU A 67 -10.36 -11.27 0.30
N LEU A 68 -9.33 -10.65 0.87
CA LEU A 68 -8.31 -9.92 0.13
C LEU A 68 -7.03 -10.72 0.14
N ILE A 69 -6.64 -11.19 -1.03
CA ILE A 69 -5.36 -11.85 -1.26
C ILE A 69 -4.36 -10.80 -1.73
N SER A 70 -3.18 -10.77 -1.11
CA SER A 70 -2.15 -9.79 -1.42
C SER A 70 -0.88 -10.46 -1.95
N THR A 71 -0.29 -9.84 -2.97
CA THR A 71 0.95 -10.29 -3.59
C THR A 71 1.87 -9.10 -3.82
N GLU A 72 3.07 -9.12 -3.23
CA GLU A 72 4.09 -8.10 -3.50
C GLU A 72 4.55 -8.22 -4.96
N THR A 73 4.41 -7.14 -5.72
CA THR A 73 4.69 -7.11 -7.16
C THR A 73 5.99 -6.37 -7.44
N ILE A 74 6.26 -5.28 -6.73
CA ILE A 74 7.46 -4.46 -6.91
C ILE A 74 7.96 -4.02 -5.53
N ARG A 75 9.28 -4.03 -5.35
CA ARG A 75 9.96 -3.39 -4.23
C ARG A 75 10.95 -2.36 -4.77
N LEU A 76 10.71 -1.09 -4.48
CA LEU A 76 11.60 0.00 -4.90
C LEU A 76 12.82 0.01 -3.96
N SER A 77 14.00 0.07 -4.53
CA SER A 77 15.25 0.29 -3.79
C SER A 77 15.89 1.58 -4.27
N VAL A 78 16.41 2.37 -3.33
CA VAL A 78 17.24 3.53 -3.68
C VAL A 78 18.66 3.01 -3.86
N ASN A 79 19.05 2.75 -5.11
CA ASN A 79 20.45 2.45 -5.42
C ASN A 79 21.18 3.79 -5.58
N GLY A 80 21.56 4.37 -4.44
CA GLY A 80 22.29 5.63 -4.39
C GLY A 80 22.73 5.89 -2.97
N SER A 81 24.00 5.59 -2.68
CA SER A 81 24.66 6.11 -1.51
C SER A 81 24.59 7.64 -1.54
N LEU A 82 23.73 8.24 -0.73
CA LEU A 82 23.89 9.64 -0.28
C LEU A 82 25.06 9.68 0.72
N SER A 83 26.25 9.29 0.28
CA SER A 83 27.44 9.27 1.13
C SER A 83 28.37 10.46 0.86
N ASN A 84 27.86 11.59 0.34
CA ASN A 84 28.68 12.79 0.10
C ASN A 84 27.84 14.08 0.02
N VAL A 85 26.86 14.27 0.91
CA VAL A 85 26.41 15.64 1.22
C VAL A 85 27.04 15.97 2.57
N PRO A 86 28.03 16.87 2.64
CA PRO A 86 28.49 17.38 3.92
C PRO A 86 27.31 18.06 4.61
N ASP A 87 27.06 17.68 5.86
CA ASP A 87 26.09 18.32 6.73
C ASP A 87 26.35 19.84 6.74
N ASP A 88 25.39 20.60 6.22
CA ASP A 88 25.42 22.07 6.25
C ASP A 88 24.98 22.53 7.66
N ASP A 89 25.78 22.16 8.65
CA ASP A 89 25.54 22.40 10.08
C ASP A 89 26.65 23.28 10.70
N GLN A 90 27.26 24.16 9.90
CA GLN A 90 28.15 25.20 10.40
C GLN A 90 27.99 26.54 9.67
N LEU A 91 26.97 27.31 10.07
CA LEU A 91 27.11 28.76 10.19
C LEU A 91 26.63 29.18 11.57
N VAL A 92 27.54 29.03 12.54
CA VAL A 92 27.50 29.70 13.84
C VAL A 92 28.07 31.11 13.63
N ASN A 93 27.27 32.13 13.99
CA ASN A 93 27.62 33.51 14.35
C ASN A 93 28.86 34.17 13.70
N ILE A 94 28.63 35.19 12.87
CA ILE A 94 29.24 36.55 13.01
C ILE A 94 28.16 37.59 12.68
#